data_AF-A0A6I4W7K7-F1
#
_entry.id   AF-A0A6I4W7K7-F1
#
_cell.length_a   1.000
_cell.length_b   1.000
_cell.length_c   1.000
_cell.angle_alpha   90.00
_cell.angle_beta   90.00
_cell.angle_gamma   90.00
#
_symmetry.space_group_name_H-M   'P 1'
#
loop_
_entity.id
_entity.type
_entity.pdbx_description
1 polymer ?
#
loop_
_entity_poly.entity_id
_entity_poly.type
_entity_poly.pdbx_seq_one_letter_code
_entity_poly.pdbx_strand_id
1 'polypeptide(L)'
;MNIPGIVSSPETDPNPQALSEDMRRSAHAWRVRLANVDLVNFPRAAMLAGTPLMQLAKRAGIDTAKPFHGQGLAPGYFVEMARPLFETWDQEAVVIDDRTIGRVSRGTLVSFEASMQCVNPPKVPAEPPSGDFADGPHLVCQVGDHGLVVSFDPQWLTTTTAVTTLHDAAQDPQVFAGLGYVAAVWDGRIRVSALVFGQPQSDVQAMFEYATSATLPVPHELKVADFRNELSSEGQMPLCVDVSQRKETMERLGVVLFFAEDQVMPGDIDWEVLRQVVRVVPEYRRDLGVAVASFYPPSGVGARDVAAHLLAREPALWKTFTIPGLATLIGSRNLAVAVVAGVTRDQAADIDEAMRKEAAAYLGSVELDRTMPMQCLFPTKDRYHLVDGELRLRYSVSEMVDAEANSEDLDERLEEWRERELFRTVVWEENAEQSAVDEHEAAMIIGAWLQEPGGSAAT
;
A
#
# COMPACT_ATOMS: atom_id res chain seq x y z
N MET A 1 -27.34 -61.10 9.04
CA MET A 1 -27.55 -59.64 9.04
C MET A 1 -26.26 -59.00 9.50
N ASN A 2 -25.45 -58.51 8.55
CA ASN A 2 -24.18 -57.83 8.81
C ASN A 2 -24.43 -56.33 8.71
N ILE A 3 -24.00 -55.57 9.72
CA ILE A 3 -23.97 -54.11 9.73
C ILE A 3 -22.66 -53.70 9.03
N PRO A 4 -22.68 -52.82 8.00
CA PRO A 4 -21.45 -52.34 7.38
C PRO A 4 -20.77 -51.31 8.29
N GLY A 5 -19.47 -51.52 8.52
CA GLY A 5 -18.61 -50.58 9.23
C GLY A 5 -18.40 -49.31 8.42
N ILE A 6 -18.60 -48.16 9.06
CA ILE A 6 -18.22 -46.85 8.57
C ILE A 6 -16.69 -46.80 8.64
N VAL A 7 -16.05 -46.78 7.48
CA VAL A 7 -14.63 -46.49 7.34
C VAL A 7 -14.47 -44.98 7.46
N SER A 8 -14.06 -44.53 8.64
CA SER A 8 -13.55 -43.17 8.84
C SER A 8 -12.29 -43.03 7.98
N SER A 9 -12.37 -42.20 6.94
CA SER A 9 -11.18 -41.81 6.19
C SER A 9 -10.28 -41.01 7.13
N PRO A 10 -8.96 -41.28 7.18
CA PRO A 10 -8.06 -40.46 7.97
C PRO A 10 -8.02 -39.07 7.33
N GLU A 11 -8.44 -38.05 8.09
CA GLU A 11 -8.12 -36.65 7.78
C GLU A 11 -6.60 -36.56 7.72
N THR A 12 -6.08 -36.47 6.50
CA THR A 12 -4.66 -36.26 6.26
C THR A 12 -4.32 -34.89 6.84
N ASP A 13 -3.54 -34.87 7.93
CA ASP A 13 -3.00 -33.63 8.49
C ASP A 13 -2.41 -32.77 7.35
N PRO A 14 -2.78 -31.49 7.23
CA PRO A 14 -2.30 -30.64 6.16
C PRO A 14 -0.78 -30.54 6.24
N ASN A 15 -0.11 -30.75 5.10
CA ASN A 15 1.34 -30.64 4.98
C ASN A 15 1.81 -29.29 5.58
N PRO A 16 2.69 -29.29 6.61
CA PRO A 16 3.11 -28.08 7.29
C PRO A 16 3.80 -27.06 6.37
N GLN A 17 4.42 -27.50 5.28
CA GLN A 17 5.00 -26.60 4.27
C GLN A 17 3.90 -25.89 3.46
N ALA A 18 2.88 -26.61 3.02
CA ALA A 18 1.75 -26.03 2.29
C ALA A 18 0.96 -25.05 3.18
N LEU A 19 0.79 -25.38 4.47
CA LEU A 19 0.18 -24.47 5.44
C LEU A 19 1.03 -23.20 5.63
N SER A 20 2.35 -23.33 5.73
CA SER A 20 3.24 -22.18 5.86
C SER A 20 3.24 -21.30 4.61
N GLU A 21 3.20 -21.89 3.42
CA GLU A 21 3.13 -21.12 2.16
C GLU A 21 1.79 -20.39 2.03
N ASP A 22 0.69 -21.05 2.35
CA ASP A 22 -0.62 -20.42 2.37
C ASP A 22 -0.70 -19.29 3.40
N MET A 23 -0.11 -19.46 4.59
CA MET A 23 -0.05 -18.38 5.59
C MET A 23 0.80 -17.20 5.14
N ARG A 24 1.89 -17.43 4.39
CA ARG A 24 2.61 -16.33 3.73
C ARG A 24 1.76 -15.64 2.67
N ARG A 25 0.98 -16.39 1.90
CA ARG A 25 0.04 -15.81 0.91
C ARG A 25 -1.10 -15.01 1.55
N SER A 26 -1.51 -15.37 2.77
CA SER A 26 -2.51 -14.65 3.57
C SER A 26 -1.92 -13.53 4.42
N ALA A 27 -0.60 -13.35 4.42
CA ALA A 27 0.04 -12.23 5.08
C ALA A 27 -0.10 -10.98 4.20
N HIS A 28 -0.51 -9.89 4.82
CA HIS A 28 -0.63 -8.59 4.18
C HIS A 28 0.11 -7.54 5.00
N ALA A 29 0.57 -6.48 4.34
CA ALA A 29 1.10 -5.32 5.02
C ALA A 29 0.05 -4.75 5.99
N TRP A 30 0.40 -4.64 7.27
CA TRP A 30 -0.52 -4.12 8.29
C TRP A 30 -0.57 -2.59 8.27
N ARG A 31 -1.57 -2.02 7.60
CA ARG A 31 -1.76 -0.56 7.51
C ARG A 31 -3.11 -0.18 8.10
N VAL A 32 -3.12 0.51 9.23
CA VAL A 32 -4.36 0.90 9.93
C VAL A 32 -4.34 2.36 10.33
N ARG A 33 -5.44 3.05 10.06
CA ARG A 33 -5.72 4.36 10.65
C ARG A 33 -6.45 4.20 11.95
N LEU A 34 -5.81 4.65 13.01
CA LEU A 34 -6.36 4.63 14.36
C LEU A 34 -6.85 6.03 14.72
N ALA A 35 -8.15 6.16 14.97
CA ALA A 35 -8.71 7.38 15.57
C ALA A 35 -8.11 7.62 16.95
N ASN A 36 -7.92 6.54 17.71
CA ASN A 36 -7.22 6.50 18.98
C ASN A 36 -6.26 5.31 18.97
N VAL A 37 -5.02 5.51 19.43
CA VAL A 37 -4.11 4.39 19.72
C VAL A 37 -4.18 4.17 21.21
N ASP A 38 -4.77 3.07 21.65
CA ASP A 38 -5.06 2.81 23.07
C ASP A 38 -3.90 2.07 23.77
N LEU A 39 -3.20 1.20 23.04
CA LEU A 39 -2.06 0.45 23.54
C LEU A 39 -0.90 0.52 22.54
N VAL A 40 0.32 0.76 23.04
CA VAL A 40 1.55 0.41 22.32
C VAL A 40 2.49 -0.26 23.30
N ASN A 41 2.66 -1.58 23.16
CA ASN A 41 3.69 -2.35 23.86
C ASN A 41 5.06 -1.96 23.30
N PHE A 42 5.57 -0.81 23.76
CA PHE A 42 6.68 -0.11 23.15
C PHE A 42 7.93 -0.98 22.97
N PRO A 43 8.39 -1.79 23.94
CA PRO A 43 9.59 -2.62 23.75
C PRO A 43 9.43 -3.58 22.58
N ARG A 44 8.28 -4.24 22.45
CA ARG A 44 8.03 -5.21 21.39
C ARG A 44 7.72 -4.53 20.05
N ALA A 45 6.99 -3.43 20.07
CA ALA A 45 6.73 -2.63 18.87
C ALA A 45 8.03 -2.04 18.31
N ALA A 46 8.94 -1.55 19.16
CA ALA A 46 10.24 -1.00 18.75
C ALA A 46 11.18 -2.08 18.19
N MET A 47 11.12 -3.32 18.70
CA MET A 47 11.86 -4.45 18.11
C MET A 47 11.41 -4.76 16.69
N LEU A 48 10.14 -4.49 16.36
CA LEU A 48 9.56 -4.80 15.06
C LEU A 48 9.64 -3.61 14.09
N ALA A 49 9.26 -2.41 14.54
CA ALA A 49 9.32 -1.18 13.76
C ALA A 49 10.73 -0.60 13.61
N GLY A 50 11.65 -0.98 14.49
CA GLY A 50 13.04 -0.54 14.47
C GLY A 50 13.24 0.95 14.79
N THR A 51 14.20 1.55 14.10
CA THR A 51 14.70 2.91 14.36
C THR A 51 13.62 4.02 14.28
N PRO A 52 12.68 4.02 13.34
CA PRO A 52 11.64 5.06 13.26
C PRO A 52 10.85 5.25 14.55
N LEU A 53 10.33 4.16 15.14
CA LEU A 53 9.52 4.25 16.37
C LEU A 53 10.36 4.74 17.55
N MET A 54 11.62 4.32 17.64
CA MET A 54 12.56 4.79 18.68
C MET A 54 12.86 6.29 18.54
N GLN A 55 13.01 6.80 17.33
CA GLN A 55 13.22 8.23 17.10
C GLN A 55 12.02 9.06 17.51
N LEU A 56 10.79 8.60 17.20
CA LEU A 56 9.56 9.27 17.62
C LEU A 56 9.41 9.27 19.15
N ALA A 57 9.69 8.15 19.81
CA ALA A 57 9.70 8.06 21.28
C ALA A 57 10.69 9.04 21.91
N LYS A 58 11.92 9.12 21.36
CA LYS A 58 12.93 10.09 21.82
C LYS A 58 12.46 11.53 21.63
N ARG A 59 11.83 11.86 20.49
CA ARG A 59 11.26 13.20 20.22
C ARG A 59 10.11 13.54 21.16
N ALA A 60 9.30 12.56 21.55
CA ALA A 60 8.22 12.72 22.51
C ALA A 60 8.70 12.84 23.98
N GLY A 61 9.99 12.57 24.24
CA GLY A 61 10.53 12.54 25.60
C GLY A 61 10.17 11.28 26.39
N ILE A 62 9.88 10.16 25.71
CA ILE A 62 9.62 8.87 26.34
C ILE A 62 10.93 8.29 26.89
N ASP A 63 10.94 7.92 28.17
CA ASP A 63 11.93 7.03 28.75
C ASP A 63 11.59 5.59 28.34
N THR A 64 12.30 5.08 27.35
CA THR A 64 12.07 3.77 26.75
C THR A 64 12.37 2.60 27.68
N ALA A 65 13.03 2.85 28.82
CA ALA A 65 13.31 1.82 29.83
C ALA A 65 12.16 1.66 30.85
N LYS A 66 11.12 2.50 30.78
CA LYS A 66 9.98 2.47 31.69
C LYS A 66 8.65 2.30 30.93
N PRO A 67 7.62 1.74 31.55
CA PRO A 67 6.27 1.74 31.00
C PRO A 67 5.74 3.17 30.80
N PHE A 68 4.72 3.35 29.97
CA PHE A 68 4.11 4.67 29.74
C PHE A 68 3.45 5.25 30.98
N HIS A 69 2.93 4.38 31.85
CA HIS A 69 2.40 4.81 33.13
C HIS A 69 3.45 5.58 33.94
N GLY A 70 3.08 6.79 34.41
CA GLY A 70 3.96 7.66 35.20
C GLY A 70 4.87 8.58 34.37
N GLN A 71 4.79 8.57 33.04
CA GLN A 71 5.58 9.46 32.17
C GLN A 71 4.87 10.78 31.77
N GLY A 72 3.79 11.15 32.48
CA GLY A 72 3.08 12.41 32.25
C GLY A 72 2.38 12.46 30.89
N LEU A 73 2.57 13.56 30.14
CA LEU A 73 1.95 13.77 28.82
C LEU A 73 2.74 13.16 27.66
N ALA A 74 3.98 12.70 27.89
CA ALA A 74 4.86 12.18 26.83
C ALA A 74 4.22 11.03 26.01
N PRO A 75 3.49 10.06 26.62
CA PRO A 75 2.80 9.02 25.86
C PRO A 75 1.75 9.56 24.86
N GLY A 76 1.03 10.63 25.22
CA GLY A 76 0.07 11.28 24.32
C GLY A 76 0.75 11.90 23.10
N TYR A 77 1.82 12.68 23.32
CA TYR A 77 2.61 13.26 22.23
C TYR A 77 3.28 12.19 21.36
N PHE A 78 3.75 11.10 21.97
CA PHE A 78 4.30 9.96 21.24
C PHE A 78 3.28 9.37 20.28
N VAL A 79 2.06 9.08 20.76
CA VAL A 79 1.00 8.51 19.93
C VAL A 79 0.59 9.45 18.79
N GLU A 80 0.50 10.74 19.05
CA GLU A 80 0.21 11.74 18.01
C GLU A 80 1.24 11.68 16.88
N MET A 81 2.52 11.59 17.22
CA MET A 81 3.60 11.47 16.25
C MET A 81 3.74 10.08 15.62
N ALA A 82 3.37 9.00 16.33
CA ALA A 82 3.48 7.62 15.87
C ALA A 82 2.29 7.16 15.02
N ARG A 83 1.14 7.85 15.09
CA ARG A 83 -0.04 7.49 14.31
C ARG A 83 0.23 7.40 12.80
N PRO A 84 0.89 8.38 12.14
CA PRO A 84 1.25 8.26 10.72
C PRO A 84 2.19 7.07 10.44
N LEU A 85 3.02 6.67 11.41
CA LEU A 85 3.87 5.49 11.26
C LEU A 85 3.03 4.21 11.21
N PHE A 86 1.97 4.09 12.02
CA PHE A 86 1.08 2.91 11.98
C PHE A 86 0.26 2.82 10.69
N GLU A 87 0.00 3.96 10.04
CA GLU A 87 -0.62 3.99 8.72
C GLU A 87 0.32 3.52 7.60
N THR A 88 1.64 3.70 7.79
CA THR A 88 2.69 3.35 6.81
C THR A 88 3.42 2.04 7.13
N TRP A 89 3.08 1.39 8.24
CA TRP A 89 3.87 0.27 8.76
C TRP A 89 3.70 -0.96 7.88
N ASP A 90 4.70 -1.26 7.07
CA ASP A 90 4.65 -2.34 6.08
C ASP A 90 4.89 -3.75 6.65
N GLN A 91 4.48 -3.97 7.90
CA GLN A 91 4.74 -5.23 8.55
C GLN A 91 3.76 -6.30 8.05
N GLU A 92 4.30 -7.32 7.38
CA GLU A 92 3.49 -8.47 6.95
C GLU A 92 2.90 -9.20 8.15
N ALA A 93 1.57 -9.29 8.18
CA ALA A 93 0.81 -9.95 9.23
C ALA A 93 -0.37 -10.71 8.64
N VAL A 94 -0.70 -11.87 9.21
CA VAL A 94 -1.87 -12.64 8.80
C VAL A 94 -3.13 -11.98 9.37
N VAL A 95 -4.05 -11.56 8.51
CA VAL A 95 -5.35 -11.00 8.94
C VAL A 95 -6.15 -12.11 9.59
N ILE A 96 -6.62 -11.91 10.82
CA ILE A 96 -7.55 -12.85 11.49
C ILE A 96 -8.96 -12.59 10.99
N ASP A 97 -9.48 -13.56 10.23
CA ASP A 97 -10.85 -13.62 9.74
C ASP A 97 -11.35 -15.09 9.76
N ASP A 98 -12.59 -15.31 9.34
CA ASP A 98 -13.21 -16.65 9.30
C ASP A 98 -12.40 -17.69 8.50
N ARG A 99 -11.56 -17.27 7.56
CA ARG A 99 -10.78 -18.13 6.66
C ARG A 99 -9.41 -18.48 7.23
N THR A 100 -8.80 -17.57 7.96
CA THR A 100 -7.44 -17.72 8.48
C THR A 100 -7.40 -18.17 9.93
N ILE A 101 -8.45 -17.89 10.72
CA ILE A 101 -8.41 -18.06 12.17
C ILE A 101 -8.12 -19.50 12.60
N GLY A 102 -8.71 -20.51 11.94
CA GLY A 102 -8.43 -21.92 12.25
C GLY A 102 -7.04 -22.42 11.84
N ARG A 103 -6.24 -21.57 11.17
CA ARG A 103 -4.96 -21.93 10.53
C ARG A 103 -3.76 -21.26 11.17
N VAL A 104 -3.97 -20.25 12.02
CA VAL A 104 -2.86 -19.55 12.68
C VAL A 104 -2.19 -20.42 13.73
N SER A 105 -0.89 -20.22 13.92
CA SER A 105 -0.08 -21.01 14.86
C SER A 105 0.63 -20.11 15.85
N ARG A 106 1.13 -20.68 16.96
CA ARG A 106 1.89 -19.92 17.95
C ARG A 106 3.10 -19.25 17.31
N GLY A 107 3.28 -17.96 17.60
CA GLY A 107 4.36 -17.13 17.07
C GLY A 107 4.02 -16.44 15.75
N THR A 108 2.89 -16.78 15.11
CA THR A 108 2.41 -16.05 13.92
C THR A 108 2.09 -14.60 14.30
N LEU A 109 2.61 -13.65 13.52
CA LEU A 109 2.23 -12.25 13.59
C LEU A 109 0.89 -12.07 12.89
N VAL A 110 -0.07 -11.50 13.59
CA VAL A 110 -1.46 -11.40 13.17
C VAL A 110 -1.98 -9.98 13.31
N SER A 111 -2.86 -9.59 12.40
CA SER A 111 -3.65 -8.38 12.50
C SER A 111 -5.12 -8.73 12.75
N PHE A 112 -5.84 -7.81 13.38
CA PHE A 112 -7.26 -7.98 13.68
C PHE A 112 -7.98 -6.64 13.56
N GLU A 113 -9.25 -6.68 13.17
CA GLU A 113 -10.20 -5.57 13.21
C GLU A 113 -11.58 -6.18 13.51
N ALA A 114 -12.10 -6.00 14.73
CA ALA A 114 -13.36 -6.61 15.14
C ALA A 114 -14.05 -5.82 16.26
N SER A 115 -15.36 -5.99 16.39
CA SER A 115 -16.09 -5.59 17.58
C SER A 115 -15.72 -6.51 18.75
N MET A 116 -15.14 -5.96 19.81
CA MET A 116 -14.64 -6.70 20.96
C MET A 116 -15.19 -6.15 22.27
N GLN A 117 -15.45 -7.05 23.20
CA GLN A 117 -15.77 -6.71 24.58
C GLN A 117 -14.50 -6.73 25.42
N CYS A 118 -14.32 -5.76 26.31
CA CYS A 118 -13.23 -5.79 27.29
C CYS A 118 -13.66 -6.57 28.53
N VAL A 119 -12.85 -7.57 28.89
CA VAL A 119 -12.98 -8.33 30.14
C VAL A 119 -11.89 -7.87 31.09
N ASN A 120 -12.25 -7.70 32.37
CA ASN A 120 -11.38 -7.17 33.43
C ASN A 120 -10.73 -5.83 33.03
N PRO A 121 -11.53 -4.77 32.75
CA PRO A 121 -10.97 -3.49 32.33
C PRO A 121 -9.92 -3.00 33.34
N PRO A 122 -8.83 -2.36 32.85
CA PRO A 122 -7.68 -2.03 33.67
C PRO A 122 -8.05 -1.02 34.76
N LYS A 123 -7.66 -1.29 36.00
CA LYS A 123 -7.87 -0.38 37.12
C LYS A 123 -7.00 0.88 36.97
N VAL A 124 -7.39 1.96 37.65
CA VAL A 124 -6.59 3.19 37.75
C VAL A 124 -6.05 3.30 39.19
N PRO A 125 -4.72 3.33 39.40
CA PRO A 125 -3.65 3.27 38.39
C PRO A 125 -3.48 1.87 37.77
N ALA A 126 -2.90 1.81 36.57
CA ALA A 126 -2.67 0.54 35.87
C ALA A 126 -1.65 -0.33 36.62
N GLU A 127 -2.10 -1.52 37.02
CA GLU A 127 -1.28 -2.51 37.70
C GLU A 127 -0.60 -3.45 36.69
N PRO A 128 0.63 -3.94 36.95
CA PRO A 128 1.25 -4.95 36.09
C PRO A 128 0.38 -6.21 36.00
N PRO A 129 0.40 -6.93 34.87
CA PRO A 129 -0.39 -8.13 34.70
C PRO A 129 -0.02 -9.19 35.75
N SER A 130 -1.02 -9.83 36.36
CA SER A 130 -0.85 -10.85 37.41
C SER A 130 -0.14 -12.13 36.95
N GLY A 131 0.02 -12.30 35.63
CA GLY A 131 0.53 -13.52 34.99
C GLY A 131 -0.54 -14.56 34.71
N ASP A 132 -1.71 -14.46 35.36
CA ASP A 132 -2.92 -15.20 34.98
C ASP A 132 -3.74 -14.37 33.99
N PHE A 133 -4.03 -14.93 32.82
CA PHE A 133 -4.82 -14.24 31.82
C PHE A 133 -6.28 -14.07 32.27
N ALA A 134 -6.79 -14.99 33.11
CA ALA A 134 -8.17 -14.97 33.57
C ALA A 134 -8.47 -13.74 34.44
N ASP A 135 -7.44 -13.22 35.12
CA ASP A 135 -7.53 -12.04 35.99
C ASP A 135 -7.00 -10.76 35.31
N GLY A 136 -6.25 -10.91 34.21
CA GLY A 136 -5.69 -9.80 33.46
C GLY A 136 -6.70 -9.13 32.51
N PRO A 137 -6.47 -7.86 32.13
CA PRO A 137 -7.28 -7.18 31.12
C PRO A 137 -7.08 -7.83 29.75
N HIS A 138 -8.18 -8.08 29.04
CA HIS A 138 -8.14 -8.62 27.70
C HIS A 138 -9.40 -8.23 26.90
N LEU A 139 -9.27 -8.21 25.58
CA LEU A 139 -10.41 -8.07 24.66
C LEU A 139 -10.83 -9.45 24.16
N VAL A 140 -12.12 -9.64 23.96
CA VAL A 140 -12.69 -10.89 23.42
C VAL A 140 -13.65 -10.62 22.28
N CYS A 141 -13.63 -11.47 21.26
CA CYS A 141 -14.67 -11.55 20.24
C CYS A 141 -14.77 -12.98 19.69
N GLN A 142 -15.81 -13.22 18.89
CA GLN A 142 -15.94 -14.43 18.07
C GLN A 142 -15.64 -14.09 16.62
N VAL A 143 -14.87 -14.94 15.96
CA VAL A 143 -14.55 -14.86 14.52
C VAL A 143 -14.78 -16.26 13.96
N GLY A 144 -15.81 -16.40 13.11
CA GLY A 144 -16.38 -17.69 12.74
C GLY A 144 -16.72 -18.53 13.97
N ASP A 145 -16.24 -19.78 13.97
CA ASP A 145 -16.42 -20.73 15.08
C ASP A 145 -15.34 -20.61 16.17
N HIS A 146 -14.46 -19.60 16.10
CA HIS A 146 -13.30 -19.47 16.99
C HIS A 146 -13.39 -18.23 17.89
N GLY A 147 -13.01 -18.43 19.16
CA GLY A 147 -12.90 -17.33 20.12
C GLY A 147 -11.54 -16.64 20.05
N LEU A 148 -11.51 -15.35 19.74
CA LEU A 148 -10.30 -14.54 19.77
C LEU A 148 -10.17 -13.84 21.13
N VAL A 149 -9.00 -13.98 21.76
CA VAL A 149 -8.66 -13.32 23.02
C VAL A 149 -7.40 -12.47 22.82
N VAL A 150 -7.52 -11.16 22.92
CA VAL A 150 -6.40 -10.23 22.81
C VAL A 150 -5.96 -9.78 24.21
N SER A 151 -4.85 -10.34 24.66
CA SER A 151 -4.21 -10.01 25.94
C SER A 151 -3.23 -8.85 25.79
N PHE A 152 -3.20 -7.96 26.78
CA PHE A 152 -2.30 -6.80 26.80
C PHE A 152 -1.82 -6.46 28.20
N ASP A 153 -0.70 -5.74 28.27
CA ASP A 153 -0.15 -5.22 29.52
C ASP A 153 -0.61 -3.77 29.70
N PRO A 154 -1.43 -3.48 30.73
CA PRO A 154 -2.03 -2.17 30.90
C PRO A 154 -1.02 -1.07 31.27
N GLN A 155 0.22 -1.41 31.64
CA GLN A 155 1.27 -0.42 31.88
C GLN A 155 1.72 0.30 30.60
N TRP A 156 1.35 -0.26 29.43
CA TRP A 156 1.62 0.27 28.09
C TRP A 156 0.41 0.95 27.44
N LEU A 157 -0.65 1.22 28.21
CA LEU A 157 -1.72 2.07 27.75
C LEU A 157 -1.21 3.50 27.53
N THR A 158 -1.62 4.08 26.42
CA THR A 158 -1.04 5.31 25.88
C THR A 158 -1.60 6.56 26.54
N THR A 159 -2.89 6.56 26.87
CA THR A 159 -3.60 7.74 27.37
C THR A 159 -4.63 7.34 28.43
N THR A 160 -5.13 8.33 29.16
CA THR A 160 -6.29 8.14 30.04
C THR A 160 -7.55 7.80 29.25
N THR A 161 -7.67 8.30 28.01
CA THR A 161 -8.80 7.96 27.13
C THR A 161 -8.80 6.49 26.75
N ALA A 162 -7.62 5.84 26.62
CA ALA A 162 -7.53 4.40 26.41
C ALA A 162 -8.20 3.61 27.54
N VAL A 163 -8.04 4.07 28.78
CA VAL A 163 -8.70 3.46 29.95
C VAL A 163 -10.22 3.62 29.84
N THR A 164 -10.71 4.81 29.50
CA THR A 164 -12.15 5.05 29.32
C THR A 164 -12.72 4.17 28.21
N THR A 165 -12.07 4.12 27.04
CA THR A 165 -12.47 3.27 25.91
C THR A 165 -12.58 1.80 26.30
N LEU A 166 -11.64 1.29 27.11
CA LEU A 166 -11.67 -0.10 27.58
C LEU A 166 -12.78 -0.34 28.62
N HIS A 167 -13.12 0.64 29.46
CA HIS A 167 -14.27 0.54 30.36
C HIS A 167 -15.59 0.57 29.62
N ASP A 168 -15.70 1.44 28.59
CA ASP A 168 -16.87 1.49 27.72
C ASP A 168 -17.03 0.17 26.98
N ALA A 169 -15.94 -0.39 26.44
CA ALA A 169 -15.91 -1.71 25.80
C ALA A 169 -16.28 -2.87 26.74
N ALA A 170 -16.19 -2.71 28.05
CA ALA A 170 -16.67 -3.71 29.00
C ALA A 170 -18.21 -3.74 29.09
N GLN A 171 -18.86 -2.58 28.87
CA GLN A 171 -20.31 -2.44 28.88
C GLN A 171 -20.92 -2.71 27.50
N ASP A 172 -20.33 -2.14 26.46
CA ASP A 172 -20.81 -2.22 25.08
C ASP A 172 -19.64 -2.49 24.12
N PRO A 173 -19.62 -3.62 23.40
CA PRO A 173 -18.52 -3.98 22.50
C PRO A 173 -18.13 -2.85 21.55
N GLN A 174 -16.84 -2.53 21.49
CA GLN A 174 -16.28 -1.48 20.63
C GLN A 174 -15.44 -2.10 19.52
N VAL A 175 -15.33 -1.42 18.38
CA VAL A 175 -14.44 -1.87 17.31
C VAL A 175 -13.00 -1.53 17.67
N PHE A 176 -12.13 -2.55 17.67
CA PHE A 176 -10.70 -2.40 17.83
C PHE A 176 -9.97 -2.97 16.63
N ALA A 177 -8.91 -2.28 16.22
CA ALA A 177 -7.97 -2.73 15.21
C ALA A 177 -6.56 -2.75 15.79
N GLY A 178 -5.75 -3.74 15.41
CA GLY A 178 -4.43 -3.91 15.99
C GLY A 178 -3.56 -4.99 15.36
N LEU A 179 -2.38 -5.12 15.94
CA LEU A 179 -1.33 -6.07 15.56
C LEU A 179 -0.85 -6.81 16.81
N GLY A 180 -0.59 -8.11 16.69
CA GLY A 180 -0.11 -8.91 17.82
C GLY A 180 0.47 -10.26 17.42
N TYR A 181 1.11 -10.95 18.36
CA TYR A 181 1.60 -12.31 18.13
C TYR A 181 0.64 -13.33 18.72
N VAL A 182 0.38 -14.42 17.99
CA VAL A 182 -0.34 -15.57 18.53
C VAL A 182 0.48 -16.20 19.66
N ALA A 183 0.02 -16.04 20.89
CA ALA A 183 0.68 -16.53 22.08
C ALA A 183 0.32 -17.99 22.38
N ALA A 184 -0.91 -18.41 22.08
CA ALA A 184 -1.41 -19.77 22.29
C ALA A 184 -2.65 -20.04 21.42
N VAL A 185 -2.87 -21.31 21.09
CA VAL A 185 -4.07 -21.82 20.41
C VAL A 185 -4.55 -23.04 21.20
N TRP A 186 -5.82 -23.08 21.59
CA TRP A 186 -6.41 -24.19 22.35
C TRP A 186 -7.93 -24.22 22.19
N ASP A 187 -8.54 -25.40 22.06
CA ASP A 187 -10.00 -25.61 22.11
C ASP A 187 -10.84 -24.60 21.30
N GLY A 188 -10.45 -24.34 20.05
CA GLY A 188 -11.14 -23.36 19.18
C GLY A 188 -10.95 -21.89 19.63
N ARG A 189 -9.99 -21.61 20.50
CA ARG A 189 -9.62 -20.26 20.95
C ARG A 189 -8.19 -19.93 20.59
N ILE A 190 -7.98 -18.67 20.29
CA ILE A 190 -6.68 -18.12 19.95
C ILE A 190 -6.40 -16.94 20.86
N ARG A 191 -5.24 -16.98 21.53
CA ARG A 191 -4.74 -15.83 22.29
C ARG A 191 -3.72 -15.08 21.47
N VAL A 192 -3.99 -13.81 21.27
CA VAL A 192 -3.07 -12.84 20.72
C VAL A 192 -2.49 -12.01 21.87
N SER A 193 -1.17 -11.81 21.85
CA SER A 193 -0.50 -10.84 22.72
C SER A 193 -0.30 -9.58 21.91
N ALA A 194 -1.02 -8.52 22.27
CA ALA A 194 -1.03 -7.28 21.49
C ALA A 194 0.32 -6.56 21.51
N LEU A 195 0.69 -6.04 20.35
CA LEU A 195 1.79 -5.09 20.16
C LEU A 195 1.26 -3.67 20.14
N VAL A 196 0.22 -3.43 19.34
CA VAL A 196 -0.48 -2.15 19.23
C VAL A 196 -1.95 -2.44 18.97
N PHE A 197 -2.83 -1.66 19.58
CA PHE A 197 -4.23 -1.62 19.17
C PHE A 197 -4.84 -0.26 19.50
N GLY A 198 -5.97 0.01 18.88
CA GLY A 198 -6.85 1.09 19.27
C GLY A 198 -8.14 1.07 18.46
N GLN A 199 -8.89 2.17 18.52
CA GLN A 199 -10.09 2.32 17.73
C GLN A 199 -9.74 2.71 16.29
N PRO A 200 -10.17 1.95 15.28
CA PRO A 200 -9.97 2.35 13.89
C PRO A 200 -10.74 3.63 13.59
N GLN A 201 -10.18 4.46 12.73
CA GLN A 201 -10.86 5.63 12.21
C GLN A 201 -12.01 5.17 11.30
N SER A 202 -13.23 5.66 11.56
CA SER A 202 -14.37 5.39 10.69
C SER A 202 -14.25 6.13 9.35
N ASP A 203 -14.83 5.56 8.31
CA ASP A 203 -14.87 6.14 6.96
C ASP A 203 -15.44 7.57 6.96
N VAL A 204 -16.48 7.80 7.76
CA VAL A 204 -17.13 9.12 7.91
C VAL A 204 -16.19 10.12 8.57
N GLN A 205 -15.50 9.72 9.63
CA GLN A 205 -14.52 10.57 10.30
C GLN A 205 -13.37 10.92 9.37
N ALA A 206 -12.85 9.94 8.63
CA ALA A 206 -11.79 10.15 7.67
C ALA A 206 -12.18 11.11 6.54
N MET A 207 -13.38 10.96 5.97
CA MET A 207 -13.91 11.87 4.96
C MET A 207 -14.07 13.29 5.52
N PHE A 208 -14.57 13.41 6.76
CA PHE A 208 -14.72 14.72 7.39
C PHE A 208 -13.37 15.38 7.64
N GLU A 209 -12.38 14.65 8.18
CA GLU A 209 -11.03 15.16 8.36
C GLU A 209 -10.40 15.60 7.04
N TYR A 210 -10.59 14.83 5.97
CA TYR A 210 -10.17 15.23 4.62
C TYR A 210 -10.85 16.53 4.19
N ALA A 211 -12.18 16.61 4.26
CA ALA A 211 -12.94 17.80 3.83
C ALA A 211 -12.53 19.07 4.61
N THR A 212 -12.12 18.94 5.87
CA THR A 212 -11.64 20.07 6.68
C THR A 212 -10.18 20.46 6.45
N SER A 213 -9.38 19.59 5.84
CA SER A 213 -7.93 19.79 5.63
C SER A 213 -7.49 19.88 4.17
N ALA A 214 -8.40 19.64 3.22
CA ALA A 214 -8.13 19.68 1.79
C ALA A 214 -7.59 21.05 1.34
N THR A 215 -6.50 21.05 0.57
CA THR A 215 -5.95 22.27 -0.04
C THR A 215 -6.48 22.48 -1.46
N LEU A 216 -7.04 21.43 -2.08
CA LEU A 216 -7.73 21.48 -3.36
C LEU A 216 -9.25 21.39 -3.20
N PRO A 217 -10.02 21.84 -4.21
CA PRO A 217 -11.45 21.59 -4.25
C PRO A 217 -11.74 20.09 -4.18
N VAL A 218 -12.54 19.70 -3.17
CA VAL A 218 -12.94 18.31 -2.94
C VAL A 218 -13.56 17.72 -4.22
N PRO A 219 -13.11 16.54 -4.72
CA PRO A 219 -13.68 15.90 -5.89
C PRO A 219 -15.19 15.69 -5.74
N HIS A 220 -15.97 16.00 -6.78
CA HIS A 220 -17.43 15.88 -6.74
C HIS A 220 -17.90 14.43 -6.61
N GLU A 221 -17.09 13.49 -7.09
CA GLU A 221 -17.38 12.06 -7.09
C GLU A 221 -16.95 11.35 -5.79
N LEU A 222 -16.42 12.10 -4.81
CA LEU A 222 -15.92 11.56 -3.55
C LEU A 222 -17.02 10.95 -2.70
N LYS A 223 -16.83 9.70 -2.27
CA LYS A 223 -17.76 8.99 -1.37
C LYS A 223 -17.10 8.62 -0.05
N VAL A 224 -17.92 8.44 0.98
CA VAL A 224 -17.49 7.89 2.28
C VAL A 224 -16.73 6.58 2.10
N ALA A 225 -17.22 5.69 1.22
CA ALA A 225 -16.60 4.39 0.95
C ALA A 225 -15.16 4.48 0.39
N ASP A 226 -14.75 5.61 -0.19
CA ASP A 226 -13.37 5.80 -0.66
C ASP A 226 -12.37 5.98 0.51
N PHE A 227 -12.87 6.25 1.72
CA PHE A 227 -12.10 6.40 2.94
C PHE A 227 -12.11 5.16 3.82
N ARG A 228 -12.39 3.99 3.26
CA ARG A 228 -12.34 2.72 3.97
C ARG A 228 -10.89 2.32 4.34
N ASN A 229 -10.70 1.62 5.47
CA ASN A 229 -9.42 1.01 5.81
C ASN A 229 -9.14 -0.25 4.98
N GLU A 230 -7.87 -0.51 4.67
CA GLU A 230 -7.44 -1.68 3.88
C GLU A 230 -7.77 -3.02 4.57
N LEU A 231 -7.85 -3.03 5.91
CA LEU A 231 -8.15 -4.23 6.70
C LEU A 231 -9.64 -4.55 6.87
N SER A 232 -10.54 -3.59 6.62
CA SER A 232 -11.96 -3.82 6.84
C SER A 232 -12.43 -4.90 5.86
N SER A 233 -12.84 -6.06 6.38
CA SER A 233 -13.09 -7.28 5.61
C SER A 233 -14.48 -7.31 4.94
N GLU A 234 -15.40 -6.42 5.34
CA GLU A 234 -16.78 -6.33 4.86
C GLU A 234 -16.90 -5.83 3.40
N GLY A 235 -16.40 -6.57 2.40
CA GLY A 235 -16.51 -6.16 1.01
C GLY A 235 -15.21 -5.95 0.26
N GLN A 236 -14.13 -6.64 0.65
CA GLN A 236 -13.32 -7.25 -0.40
C GLN A 236 -14.24 -8.24 -1.13
N MET A 237 -15.06 -7.72 -2.03
CA MET A 237 -15.63 -8.52 -3.10
C MET A 237 -14.43 -9.30 -3.66
N PRO A 238 -14.46 -10.63 -3.71
CA PRO A 238 -13.60 -11.29 -4.66
C PRO A 238 -13.90 -10.58 -5.98
N LEU A 239 -12.88 -10.05 -6.64
CA LEU A 239 -12.95 -9.64 -8.04
C LEU A 239 -13.19 -10.91 -8.88
N CYS A 240 -14.32 -11.57 -8.64
CA CYS A 240 -14.92 -12.55 -9.52
C CYS A 240 -15.98 -11.74 -10.26
N VAL A 241 -15.51 -10.93 -11.20
CA VAL A 241 -16.38 -10.33 -12.20
C VAL A 241 -17.01 -11.51 -12.93
N ASP A 242 -18.33 -11.55 -12.94
CA ASP A 242 -19.14 -12.49 -13.70
C ASP A 242 -18.66 -12.44 -15.17
N VAL A 243 -17.92 -13.47 -15.60
CA VAL A 243 -17.33 -13.63 -16.96
C VAL A 243 -18.43 -13.83 -18.02
N SER A 244 -19.70 -13.72 -17.62
CA SER A 244 -20.84 -14.02 -18.45
C SER A 244 -21.34 -12.74 -19.14
N GLN A 245 -20.90 -12.53 -20.38
CA GLN A 245 -21.64 -11.80 -21.44
C GLN A 245 -21.58 -10.25 -21.47
N ARG A 246 -20.38 -9.66 -21.50
CA ARG A 246 -20.21 -8.37 -22.20
C ARG A 246 -19.50 -8.58 -23.52
N LYS A 247 -20.17 -8.16 -24.61
CA LYS A 247 -19.60 -8.05 -25.95
C LYS A 247 -18.39 -7.12 -25.86
N GLU A 248 -17.19 -7.70 -25.89
CA GLU A 248 -15.90 -7.02 -25.80
C GLU A 248 -15.66 -6.15 -27.03
N THR A 249 -15.99 -4.86 -26.95
CA THR A 249 -14.99 -3.88 -27.34
C THR A 249 -13.93 -3.95 -26.26
N MET A 250 -12.76 -4.55 -26.57
CA MET A 250 -11.62 -4.60 -25.65
C MET A 250 -11.15 -3.16 -25.42
N GLU A 251 -11.74 -2.52 -24.42
CA GLU A 251 -11.34 -1.21 -23.96
C GLU A 251 -9.92 -1.33 -23.42
N ARG A 252 -8.97 -0.78 -24.16
CA ARG A 252 -7.58 -0.68 -23.74
C ARG A 252 -7.46 0.52 -22.80
N LEU A 253 -6.91 0.28 -21.63
CA LEU A 253 -6.71 1.28 -20.59
C LEU A 253 -5.21 1.46 -20.30
N GLY A 254 -4.89 2.57 -19.64
CA GLY A 254 -3.59 2.76 -19.01
C GLY A 254 -3.67 2.35 -17.55
N VAL A 255 -2.58 1.83 -16.99
CA VAL A 255 -2.42 1.63 -15.55
C VAL A 255 -1.16 2.32 -15.06
N VAL A 256 -1.22 2.82 -13.84
CA VAL A 256 -0.07 3.35 -13.10
C VAL A 256 0.27 2.33 -12.01
N LEU A 257 1.52 1.89 -12.01
CA LEU A 257 2.12 1.01 -11.01
C LEU A 257 3.01 1.86 -10.10
N PHE A 258 2.88 1.72 -8.78
CA PHE A 258 3.64 2.50 -7.80
C PHE A 258 4.75 1.66 -7.17
N PHE A 259 5.92 2.26 -7.00
CA PHE A 259 7.12 1.63 -6.44
C PHE A 259 7.75 2.49 -5.35
N ALA A 260 8.36 1.85 -4.36
CA ALA A 260 9.25 2.49 -3.39
C ALA A 260 10.60 2.77 -4.05
N GLU A 261 10.81 4.00 -4.51
CA GLU A 261 11.99 4.39 -5.30
C GLU A 261 13.29 4.25 -4.51
N ASP A 262 13.23 4.40 -3.20
CA ASP A 262 14.37 4.28 -2.28
C ASP A 262 14.88 2.84 -2.09
N GLN A 263 14.14 1.84 -2.58
CA GLN A 263 14.45 0.42 -2.41
C GLN A 263 15.03 -0.24 -3.67
N VAL A 264 15.21 0.51 -4.75
CA VAL A 264 15.60 -0.01 -6.08
C VAL A 264 16.73 0.81 -6.67
N MET A 265 17.59 0.18 -7.46
CA MET A 265 18.59 0.91 -8.23
C MET A 265 17.93 1.56 -9.46
N PRO A 266 18.49 2.65 -9.99
CA PRO A 266 18.03 3.22 -11.25
C PRO A 266 17.96 2.16 -12.36
N GLY A 267 16.82 2.05 -13.06
CA GLY A 267 16.58 1.08 -14.13
C GLY A 267 16.02 -0.28 -13.69
N ASP A 268 16.08 -0.64 -12.40
CA ASP A 268 15.51 -1.90 -11.90
C ASP A 268 13.98 -1.92 -12.05
N ILE A 269 13.32 -0.77 -11.90
CA ILE A 269 11.87 -0.65 -12.11
C ILE A 269 11.52 -0.94 -13.57
N ASP A 270 12.24 -0.32 -14.52
CA ASP A 270 12.04 -0.54 -15.95
C ASP A 270 12.16 -2.02 -16.29
N TRP A 271 13.20 -2.69 -15.76
CA TRP A 271 13.41 -4.12 -15.90
C TRP A 271 12.24 -4.95 -15.36
N GLU A 272 11.86 -4.72 -14.11
CA GLU A 272 10.85 -5.54 -13.45
C GLU A 272 9.48 -5.36 -14.12
N VAL A 273 9.14 -4.13 -14.52
CA VAL A 273 7.92 -3.82 -15.29
C VAL A 273 7.90 -4.56 -16.61
N LEU A 274 8.95 -4.42 -17.43
CA LEU A 274 8.99 -5.05 -18.73
C LEU A 274 8.98 -6.58 -18.65
N ARG A 275 9.69 -7.14 -17.66
CA ARG A 275 9.70 -8.58 -17.39
C ARG A 275 8.32 -9.11 -17.03
N GLN A 276 7.59 -8.46 -16.10
CA GLN A 276 6.26 -8.92 -15.72
C GLN A 276 5.22 -8.68 -16.83
N VAL A 277 5.31 -7.58 -17.58
CA VAL A 277 4.43 -7.31 -18.72
C VAL A 277 4.60 -8.39 -19.80
N VAL A 278 5.83 -8.76 -20.16
CA VAL A 278 6.11 -9.83 -21.14
C VAL A 278 5.58 -11.18 -20.65
N ARG A 279 5.67 -11.47 -19.34
CA ARG A 279 5.14 -12.70 -18.74
C ARG A 279 3.61 -12.78 -18.82
N VAL A 280 2.92 -11.68 -18.54
CA VAL A 280 1.45 -11.64 -18.43
C VAL A 280 0.78 -11.46 -19.79
N VAL A 281 1.29 -10.54 -20.62
CA VAL A 281 0.68 -10.21 -21.91
C VAL A 281 1.27 -11.10 -23.01
N PRO A 282 0.46 -11.91 -23.70
CA PRO A 282 0.95 -12.75 -24.80
C PRO A 282 1.52 -11.92 -25.95
N GLU A 283 2.58 -12.40 -26.60
CA GLU A 283 3.28 -11.73 -27.71
C GLU A 283 2.31 -11.07 -28.72
N TYR A 284 1.41 -11.84 -29.33
CA TYR A 284 0.48 -11.36 -30.35
C TYR A 284 -0.54 -10.28 -29.90
N ARG A 285 -0.56 -9.92 -28.61
CA ARG A 285 -1.39 -8.85 -28.04
C ARG A 285 -0.57 -7.67 -27.54
N ARG A 286 0.76 -7.72 -27.68
CA ARG A 286 1.65 -6.64 -27.22
C ARG A 286 1.67 -5.54 -28.28
N ASP A 287 1.04 -4.45 -27.89
CA ASP A 287 1.07 -3.15 -28.54
C ASP A 287 0.89 -2.16 -27.37
N LEU A 288 1.97 -2.07 -26.57
CA LEU A 288 1.94 -1.51 -25.22
C LEU A 288 2.98 -0.40 -25.08
N GLY A 289 2.55 0.74 -24.54
CA GLY A 289 3.45 1.82 -24.11
C GLY A 289 3.87 1.61 -22.67
N VAL A 290 5.15 1.81 -22.35
CA VAL A 290 5.65 1.79 -20.97
C VAL A 290 6.53 3.00 -20.71
N ALA A 291 6.30 3.68 -19.58
CA ALA A 291 7.13 4.77 -19.12
C ALA A 291 7.36 4.67 -17.62
N VAL A 292 8.58 4.97 -17.16
CA VAL A 292 8.93 5.01 -15.74
C VAL A 292 9.43 6.40 -15.40
N ALA A 293 8.96 6.96 -14.28
CA ALA A 293 9.40 8.25 -13.79
C ALA A 293 9.31 8.32 -12.26
N SER A 294 10.14 9.16 -11.64
CA SER A 294 9.98 9.53 -10.24
C SER A 294 8.68 10.31 -10.06
N PHE A 295 7.96 10.06 -8.96
CA PHE A 295 6.66 10.66 -8.68
C PHE A 295 6.82 11.90 -7.81
N TYR A 296 6.55 13.07 -8.40
CA TYR A 296 6.63 14.35 -7.72
C TYR A 296 5.25 15.00 -7.61
N PRO A 297 4.60 14.95 -6.43
CA PRO A 297 3.39 15.72 -6.16
C PRO A 297 3.60 17.22 -6.45
N PRO A 298 2.57 17.96 -6.88
CA PRO A 298 2.71 19.38 -7.13
C PRO A 298 2.99 20.11 -5.82
N SER A 299 3.93 21.06 -5.84
CA SER A 299 4.28 21.86 -4.67
C SER A 299 3.04 22.53 -4.05
N GLY A 300 2.83 22.34 -2.75
CA GLY A 300 1.71 22.92 -2.00
C GLY A 300 0.41 22.11 -2.05
N VAL A 301 0.36 20.99 -2.78
CA VAL A 301 -0.77 20.06 -2.77
C VAL A 301 -0.53 18.98 -1.71
N GLY A 302 -1.51 18.76 -0.83
CA GLY A 302 -1.41 17.73 0.19
C GLY A 302 -1.47 16.31 -0.41
N ALA A 303 -0.74 15.36 0.18
CA ALA A 303 -0.75 13.97 -0.26
C ALA A 303 -2.17 13.34 -0.30
N ARG A 304 -3.04 13.74 0.63
CA ARG A 304 -4.45 13.34 0.66
C ARG A 304 -5.24 13.87 -0.53
N ASP A 305 -4.99 15.10 -0.96
CA ASP A 305 -5.64 15.68 -2.13
C ASP A 305 -5.20 14.96 -3.41
N VAL A 306 -3.90 14.69 -3.54
CA VAL A 306 -3.39 13.90 -4.67
C VAL A 306 -4.09 12.54 -4.72
N ALA A 307 -4.11 11.79 -3.61
CA ALA A 307 -4.76 10.49 -3.58
C ALA A 307 -6.27 10.56 -3.85
N ALA A 308 -6.97 11.57 -3.32
CA ALA A 308 -8.40 11.76 -3.56
C ALA A 308 -8.69 12.04 -5.04
N HIS A 309 -7.93 12.94 -5.67
CA HIS A 309 -8.10 13.25 -7.09
C HIS A 309 -7.72 12.09 -8.01
N LEU A 310 -6.84 11.19 -7.58
CA LEU A 310 -6.50 9.98 -8.33
C LEU A 310 -7.55 8.87 -8.18
N LEU A 311 -8.18 8.72 -7.00
CA LEU A 311 -8.96 7.53 -6.68
C LEU A 311 -10.49 7.75 -6.56
N ALA A 312 -10.95 8.97 -6.31
CA ALA A 312 -12.38 9.29 -6.17
C ALA A 312 -13.04 9.48 -7.55
N ARG A 313 -13.69 8.43 -8.08
CA ARG A 313 -14.28 8.44 -9.44
C ARG A 313 -15.61 7.69 -9.55
N GLU A 314 -16.44 8.18 -10.46
CA GLU A 314 -17.63 7.49 -10.98
C GLU A 314 -17.59 7.41 -12.53
N PRO A 315 -17.73 6.21 -13.14
CA PRO A 315 -17.67 4.90 -12.49
C PRO A 315 -16.31 4.68 -11.81
N ALA A 316 -16.26 3.85 -10.78
CA ALA A 316 -15.00 3.57 -10.08
C ALA A 316 -14.00 2.95 -11.06
N LEU A 317 -12.84 3.61 -11.19
CA LEU A 317 -11.69 3.08 -11.91
C LEU A 317 -11.14 1.86 -11.16
N TRP A 318 -10.50 0.95 -11.89
CA TRP A 318 -9.80 -0.16 -11.26
C TRP A 318 -8.63 0.37 -10.41
N LYS A 319 -8.53 -0.05 -9.14
CA LYS A 319 -7.53 0.42 -8.17
C LYS A 319 -7.26 -0.63 -7.11
N THR A 320 -6.03 -0.66 -6.60
CA THR A 320 -5.64 -1.50 -5.45
C THR A 320 -5.49 -0.70 -4.16
N PHE A 321 -5.64 0.63 -4.23
CA PHE A 321 -5.47 1.54 -3.10
C PHE A 321 -6.79 2.10 -2.60
N THR A 322 -6.80 2.42 -1.31
CA THR A 322 -7.75 3.36 -0.72
C THR A 322 -7.17 4.78 -0.81
N ILE A 323 -8.01 5.84 -0.80
CA ILE A 323 -7.51 7.24 -0.73
C ILE A 323 -6.49 7.40 0.39
N PRO A 324 -6.77 6.93 1.61
CA PRO A 324 -5.86 7.09 2.72
C PRO A 324 -4.58 6.28 2.53
N GLY A 325 -4.67 5.03 2.04
CA GLY A 325 -3.48 4.19 1.78
C GLY A 325 -2.51 4.86 0.81
N LEU A 326 -3.02 5.37 -0.32
CA LEU A 326 -2.17 6.09 -1.29
C LEU A 326 -1.64 7.42 -0.73
N ALA A 327 -2.47 8.19 -0.03
CA ALA A 327 -2.03 9.45 0.60
C ALA A 327 -0.87 9.24 1.55
N THR A 328 -0.94 8.16 2.32
CA THR A 328 0.06 7.76 3.28
C THR A 328 1.38 7.37 2.60
N LEU A 329 1.33 6.64 1.48
CA LEU A 329 2.52 6.35 0.68
C LEU A 329 3.16 7.63 0.11
N ILE A 330 2.35 8.51 -0.49
CA ILE A 330 2.82 9.78 -1.06
C ILE A 330 3.49 10.67 0.00
N GLY A 331 2.96 10.68 1.23
CA GLY A 331 3.48 11.52 2.31
C GLY A 331 4.71 10.98 3.03
N SER A 332 5.07 9.70 2.83
CA SER A 332 6.08 9.02 3.66
C SER A 332 7.25 8.41 2.92
N ARG A 333 7.16 8.23 1.60
CA ARG A 333 8.19 7.59 0.77
C ARG A 333 8.48 8.41 -0.48
N ASN A 334 9.69 8.25 -1.01
CA ASN A 334 9.96 8.61 -2.38
C ASN A 334 9.33 7.55 -3.27
N LEU A 335 8.43 7.97 -4.16
CA LEU A 335 7.69 7.07 -5.02
C LEU A 335 8.22 7.18 -6.44
N ALA A 336 8.25 6.07 -7.14
CA ALA A 336 8.36 6.02 -8.59
C ALA A 336 7.08 5.42 -9.17
N VAL A 337 6.74 5.83 -10.38
CA VAL A 337 5.58 5.34 -11.12
C VAL A 337 6.00 4.72 -12.44
N ALA A 338 5.38 3.60 -12.79
CA ALA A 338 5.43 3.06 -14.13
C ALA A 338 4.04 3.10 -14.75
N VAL A 339 3.91 3.79 -15.89
CA VAL A 339 2.67 3.79 -16.69
C VAL A 339 2.78 2.69 -17.73
N VAL A 340 1.78 1.80 -17.77
CA VAL A 340 1.63 0.78 -18.81
C VAL A 340 0.33 1.06 -19.57
N ALA A 341 0.45 1.46 -20.83
CA ALA A 341 -0.67 1.76 -21.71
C ALA A 341 -0.98 0.57 -22.64
N GLY A 342 -2.25 0.43 -23.02
CA GLY A 342 -2.68 -0.56 -24.01
C GLY A 342 -3.12 -1.91 -23.45
N VAL A 343 -3.22 -2.03 -22.12
CA VAL A 343 -3.65 -3.26 -21.44
C VAL A 343 -5.16 -3.33 -21.28
N THR A 344 -5.69 -4.54 -21.17
CA THR A 344 -7.07 -4.78 -20.71
C THR A 344 -7.13 -4.78 -19.19
N ARG A 345 -8.34 -4.65 -18.63
CA ARG A 345 -8.54 -4.71 -17.17
C ARG A 345 -8.09 -6.05 -16.55
N ASP A 346 -8.30 -7.16 -17.24
CA ASP A 346 -7.87 -8.49 -16.76
C ASP A 346 -6.35 -8.58 -16.74
N GLN A 347 -5.69 -8.09 -17.81
CA GLN A 347 -4.22 -8.02 -17.85
C GLN A 347 -3.66 -7.09 -16.77
N ALA A 348 -4.32 -5.98 -16.47
CA ALA A 348 -3.92 -5.10 -15.38
C ALA A 348 -3.95 -5.83 -14.02
N ALA A 349 -5.00 -6.61 -13.75
CA ALA A 349 -5.10 -7.44 -12.55
C ALA A 349 -4.01 -8.51 -12.49
N ASP A 350 -3.74 -9.19 -13.62
CA ASP A 350 -2.69 -10.20 -13.71
C ASP A 350 -1.29 -9.58 -13.52
N ILE A 351 -1.04 -8.37 -14.04
CA ILE A 351 0.19 -7.61 -13.83
C ILE A 351 0.34 -7.25 -12.34
N ASP A 352 -0.71 -6.74 -11.69
CA ASP A 352 -0.68 -6.43 -10.24
C ASP A 352 -0.34 -7.67 -9.41
N GLU A 353 -0.95 -8.82 -9.72
CA GLU A 353 -0.68 -10.07 -9.02
C GLU A 353 0.76 -10.56 -9.24
N ALA A 354 1.25 -10.49 -10.48
CA ALA A 354 2.62 -10.87 -10.81
C ALA A 354 3.64 -9.97 -10.10
N MET A 355 3.40 -8.66 -10.10
CA MET A 355 4.23 -7.67 -9.42
C MET A 355 4.28 -7.89 -7.92
N ARG A 356 3.13 -8.11 -7.27
CA ARG A 356 3.07 -8.36 -5.82
C ARG A 356 3.89 -9.58 -5.40
N LYS A 357 4.04 -10.57 -6.28
CA LYS A 357 4.78 -11.82 -5.99
C LYS A 357 6.29 -11.67 -6.17
N GLU A 358 6.72 -10.90 -7.16
CA GLU A 358 8.11 -10.92 -7.65
C GLU A 358 8.87 -9.61 -7.38
N ALA A 359 8.16 -8.47 -7.32
CA ALA A 359 8.75 -7.15 -7.20
C ALA A 359 8.63 -6.62 -5.76
N ALA A 360 9.70 -6.77 -4.98
CA ALA A 360 9.73 -6.37 -3.57
C ALA A 360 9.38 -4.88 -3.33
N ALA A 361 9.75 -4.01 -4.26
CA ALA A 361 9.50 -2.57 -4.15
C ALA A 361 8.11 -2.14 -4.67
N TYR A 362 7.30 -3.06 -5.21
CA TYR A 362 5.98 -2.75 -5.74
C TYR A 362 4.97 -2.48 -4.62
N LEU A 363 4.19 -1.41 -4.77
CA LEU A 363 3.27 -0.93 -3.73
C LEU A 363 1.80 -1.09 -4.11
N GLY A 364 1.47 -1.18 -5.41
CA GLY A 364 0.11 -1.29 -5.91
C GLY A 364 -0.11 -0.48 -7.20
N SER A 365 -1.36 -0.39 -7.64
CA SER A 365 -1.72 0.19 -8.93
C SER A 365 -3.10 0.85 -9.00
N VAL A 366 -3.27 1.70 -10.00
CA VAL A 366 -4.54 2.35 -10.34
C VAL A 366 -4.64 2.55 -11.86
N GLU A 367 -5.85 2.42 -12.39
CA GLU A 367 -6.19 2.75 -13.77
C GLU A 367 -5.97 4.25 -14.04
N LEU A 368 -5.21 4.55 -15.09
CA LEU A 368 -4.86 5.90 -15.52
C LEU A 368 -6.02 6.51 -16.31
N ASP A 369 -6.56 7.61 -15.79
CA ASP A 369 -7.44 8.48 -16.55
C ASP A 369 -6.70 9.78 -16.90
N ARG A 370 -6.45 9.95 -18.21
CA ARG A 370 -5.75 11.11 -18.77
C ARG A 370 -6.63 12.36 -18.86
N THR A 371 -7.92 12.28 -18.56
CA THR A 371 -8.80 13.46 -18.50
C THR A 371 -8.68 14.21 -17.18
N MET A 372 -7.95 13.65 -16.21
CA MET A 372 -7.81 14.24 -14.88
C MET A 372 -6.93 15.51 -14.86
N PRO A 373 -7.24 16.49 -13.99
CA PRO A 373 -6.40 17.67 -13.77
C PRO A 373 -4.95 17.35 -13.33
N MET A 374 -4.74 16.17 -12.75
CA MET A 374 -3.44 15.70 -12.25
C MET A 374 -2.70 14.78 -13.23
N GLN A 375 -3.05 14.80 -14.53
CA GLN A 375 -2.31 14.02 -15.53
C GLN A 375 -0.81 14.33 -15.59
N CYS A 376 -0.40 15.52 -15.15
CA CYS A 376 1.00 15.94 -15.10
C CYS A 376 1.85 15.17 -14.08
N LEU A 377 1.24 14.39 -13.18
CA LEU A 377 1.95 13.54 -12.22
C LEU A 377 2.51 12.27 -12.86
N PHE A 378 2.04 11.93 -14.05
CA PHE A 378 2.42 10.70 -14.72
C PHE A 378 3.19 11.04 -16.00
N PRO A 379 4.15 10.20 -16.38
CA PRO A 379 4.82 10.36 -17.65
C PRO A 379 3.79 10.32 -18.78
N THR A 380 3.77 11.39 -19.58
CA THR A 380 2.82 11.54 -20.68
C THR A 380 3.25 10.76 -21.93
N LYS A 381 4.55 10.46 -22.02
CA LYS A 381 5.23 9.83 -23.15
C LYS A 381 5.74 8.46 -22.78
N ASP A 382 5.56 7.50 -23.68
CA ASP A 382 6.12 6.16 -23.53
C ASP A 382 7.62 6.19 -23.79
N ARG A 383 8.41 5.63 -22.87
CA ARG A 383 9.86 5.43 -23.02
C ARG A 383 10.17 4.14 -23.78
N TYR A 384 9.31 3.15 -23.61
CA TYR A 384 9.40 1.85 -24.25
C TYR A 384 8.08 1.54 -24.95
N HIS A 385 8.17 0.89 -26.09
CA HIS A 385 7.03 0.41 -26.85
C HIS A 385 7.24 -1.06 -27.19
N LEU A 386 6.37 -1.91 -26.64
CA LEU A 386 6.41 -3.36 -26.86
C LEU A 386 5.46 -3.71 -27.99
N VAL A 387 6.02 -4.28 -29.06
CA VAL A 387 5.27 -4.74 -30.24
C VAL A 387 5.63 -6.18 -30.49
N ASP A 388 4.67 -7.09 -30.34
CA ASP A 388 4.90 -8.54 -30.45
C ASP A 388 6.05 -9.05 -29.56
N GLY A 389 7.15 -9.52 -30.16
CA GLY A 389 8.35 -9.97 -29.45
C GLY A 389 9.45 -8.90 -29.35
N GLU A 390 9.18 -7.68 -29.78
CA GLU A 390 10.16 -6.61 -29.96
C GLU A 390 10.03 -5.54 -28.88
N LEU A 391 11.19 -5.04 -28.41
CA LEU A 391 11.26 -3.84 -27.58
C LEU A 391 11.77 -2.68 -28.42
N ARG A 392 10.97 -1.61 -28.47
CA ARG A 392 11.35 -0.35 -29.13
C ARG A 392 11.61 0.70 -28.06
N LEU A 393 12.85 1.16 -27.96
CA LEU A 393 13.19 2.30 -27.10
C LEU A 393 12.79 3.55 -27.86
N ARG A 394 11.93 4.38 -27.27
CA ARG A 394 11.50 5.61 -27.91
C ARG A 394 12.45 6.74 -27.57
N TYR A 395 12.78 7.55 -28.58
CA TYR A 395 13.57 8.77 -28.41
C TYR A 395 12.87 9.95 -29.06
N SER A 396 13.15 11.16 -28.57
CA SER A 396 12.83 12.40 -29.28
C SER A 396 14.10 13.10 -29.77
N VAL A 397 13.93 14.08 -30.69
CA VAL A 397 15.04 14.89 -31.20
C VAL A 397 15.74 15.65 -30.06
N SER A 398 14.99 16.19 -29.10
CA SER A 398 15.59 16.87 -27.94
C SER A 398 16.44 15.91 -27.10
N GLU A 399 15.92 14.72 -26.80
CA GLU A 399 16.64 13.72 -25.99
C GLU A 399 17.94 13.28 -26.66
N MET A 400 17.94 13.14 -27.99
CA MET A 400 19.13 12.80 -28.75
C MET A 400 20.19 13.93 -28.70
N VAL A 401 19.75 15.19 -28.82
CA VAL A 401 20.63 16.36 -28.71
C VAL A 401 21.20 16.49 -27.29
N ASP A 402 20.38 16.28 -26.27
CA ASP A 402 20.79 16.33 -24.87
C ASP A 402 21.79 15.21 -24.55
N ALA A 403 21.56 14.00 -25.05
CA ALA A 403 22.49 12.88 -24.92
C ALA A 403 23.84 13.18 -25.60
N GLU A 404 23.83 13.74 -26.81
CA GLU A 404 25.05 14.15 -27.51
C GLU A 404 25.80 15.25 -26.72
N ALA A 405 25.08 16.25 -26.20
CA ALA A 405 25.65 17.33 -25.40
C ALA A 405 26.27 16.82 -24.09
N ASN A 406 25.67 15.82 -23.46
CA ASN A 406 26.15 15.20 -22.23
C ASN A 406 27.16 14.06 -22.48
N SER A 407 27.47 13.74 -23.75
CA SER A 407 28.29 12.59 -24.14
C SER A 407 27.76 11.26 -23.59
N GLU A 408 26.43 11.13 -23.49
CA GLU A 408 25.77 9.89 -23.10
C GLU A 408 25.73 8.92 -24.28
N ASP A 409 26.20 7.68 -24.06
CA ASP A 409 26.12 6.63 -25.07
C ASP A 409 24.72 5.99 -25.04
N LEU A 410 23.86 6.43 -25.95
CA LEU A 410 22.52 5.86 -26.08
C LEU A 410 22.56 4.38 -26.50
N ASP A 411 23.57 3.96 -27.27
CA ASP A 411 23.68 2.58 -27.72
C ASP A 411 24.02 1.62 -26.56
N GLU A 412 24.71 2.10 -25.52
CA GLU A 412 24.95 1.33 -24.28
C GLU A 412 23.64 0.81 -23.67
N ARG A 413 22.62 1.67 -23.60
CA ARG A 413 21.30 1.29 -23.07
C ARG A 413 20.61 0.25 -23.93
N LEU A 414 20.83 0.30 -25.24
CA LEU A 414 20.23 -0.63 -26.18
C LEU A 414 20.90 -2.01 -26.07
N GLU A 415 22.23 -2.04 -25.94
CA GLU A 415 22.97 -3.29 -25.70
C GLU A 415 22.64 -3.92 -24.35
N GLU A 416 22.46 -3.12 -23.29
CA GLU A 416 22.01 -3.63 -21.99
C GLU A 416 20.71 -4.45 -22.10
N TRP A 417 19.75 -3.97 -22.90
CA TRP A 417 18.49 -4.69 -23.15
C TRP A 417 18.66 -5.93 -24.02
N ARG A 418 19.60 -5.92 -24.96
CA ARG A 418 19.93 -7.10 -25.80
C ARG A 418 20.57 -8.20 -24.95
N GLU A 419 21.49 -7.84 -24.07
CA GLU A 419 22.19 -8.77 -23.16
C GLU A 419 21.24 -9.46 -22.17
N ARG A 420 20.13 -8.80 -21.81
CA ARG A 420 19.11 -9.36 -20.92
C ARG A 420 18.24 -10.45 -21.57
N GLU A 421 18.32 -10.63 -22.89
CA GLU A 421 17.65 -11.68 -23.68
C GLU A 421 16.13 -11.84 -23.42
N LEU A 422 15.45 -10.79 -22.96
CA LEU A 422 14.00 -10.80 -22.70
C LEU A 422 13.18 -10.66 -23.99
N PHE A 423 13.75 -10.02 -25.01
CA PHE A 423 13.09 -9.68 -26.26
C PHE A 423 13.82 -10.30 -27.45
N ARG A 424 13.09 -10.58 -28.52
CA ARG A 424 13.67 -11.13 -29.76
C ARG A 424 14.56 -10.11 -30.46
N THR A 425 14.13 -8.85 -30.45
CA THR A 425 14.83 -7.72 -31.06
C THR A 425 14.67 -6.48 -30.16
N VAL A 426 15.71 -5.67 -30.13
CA VAL A 426 15.73 -4.38 -29.43
C VAL A 426 16.22 -3.32 -30.40
N VAL A 427 15.42 -2.27 -30.62
CA VAL A 427 15.67 -1.22 -31.61
C VAL A 427 15.27 0.16 -31.07
N TRP A 428 15.83 1.21 -31.67
CA TRP A 428 15.33 2.57 -31.48
C TRP A 428 14.10 2.83 -32.35
N GLU A 429 13.15 3.61 -31.82
CA GLU A 429 11.98 4.10 -32.54
C GLU A 429 11.82 5.60 -32.26
N GLU A 430 11.76 6.41 -33.31
CA GLU A 430 11.51 7.84 -33.14
C GLU A 430 10.07 8.09 -32.67
N ASN A 431 9.90 8.91 -31.64
CA ASN A 431 8.61 9.45 -31.29
C ASN A 431 8.30 10.69 -32.13
N ALA A 432 7.85 10.47 -33.37
CA ALA A 432 7.64 11.53 -34.36
C ALA A 432 6.70 12.67 -33.88
N GLU A 433 5.67 12.35 -33.09
CA GLU A 433 4.80 13.37 -32.50
C GLU A 433 5.58 14.28 -31.55
N GLN A 434 6.46 13.70 -30.74
CA GLN A 434 7.29 14.48 -29.83
C GLN A 434 8.39 15.24 -30.54
N SER A 435 9.06 14.62 -31.52
CA SER A 435 10.06 15.30 -32.35
C SER A 435 9.50 16.57 -32.97
N ALA A 436 8.27 16.53 -33.49
CA ALA A 436 7.62 17.71 -34.07
C ALA A 436 7.36 18.83 -33.03
N VAL A 437 7.01 18.46 -31.79
CA VAL A 437 6.84 19.44 -30.69
C VAL A 437 8.18 20.05 -30.30
N ASP A 438 9.22 19.23 -30.14
CA ASP A 438 10.56 19.67 -29.76
C ASP A 438 11.16 20.59 -30.83
N GLU A 439 11.01 20.24 -32.11
CA GLU A 439 11.44 21.07 -33.24
C GLU A 439 10.73 22.41 -33.27
N HIS A 440 9.42 22.42 -32.97
CA HIS A 440 8.64 23.65 -32.89
C HIS A 440 9.10 24.56 -31.74
N GLU A 441 9.35 23.99 -30.56
CA GLU A 441 9.85 24.73 -29.39
C GLU A 441 11.25 25.28 -29.65
N ALA A 442 12.15 24.47 -30.21
CA ALA A 442 13.49 24.89 -30.60
C ALA A 442 13.44 26.05 -31.62
N ALA A 443 12.56 25.97 -32.63
CA ALA A 443 12.37 27.04 -33.61
C ALA A 443 11.85 28.34 -32.95
N MET A 444 10.97 28.23 -31.96
CA MET A 444 10.46 29.38 -31.18
C MET A 444 11.57 30.03 -30.34
N ILE A 445 12.41 29.25 -29.66
CA ILE A 445 13.54 29.75 -28.86
C ILE A 445 14.57 30.44 -29.75
N ILE A 446 14.98 29.80 -30.86
CA ILE A 446 15.91 30.38 -31.83
C ILE A 446 15.33 31.67 -32.42
N GLY A 447 14.03 31.69 -32.74
CA GLY A 447 13.33 32.88 -33.21
C GLY A 447 13.35 34.03 -32.20
N ALA A 448 13.13 33.74 -30.91
CA ALA A 448 13.19 34.74 -29.83
C ALA A 448 14.61 35.30 -29.64
N TRP A 449 15.64 34.45 -29.72
CA TRP A 449 17.04 34.86 -29.59
C TRP A 449 17.51 35.72 -30.77
N LEU A 450 17.06 35.41 -31.99
CA LEU A 450 17.36 36.19 -33.19
C LEU A 450 16.59 37.52 -33.24
N GLN A 451 15.52 37.67 -32.46
CA GLN A 451 14.73 38.90 -32.34
C GLN A 451 15.14 39.80 -31.17
N GLU A 452 16.06 39.38 -30.28
CA GLU A 452 16.70 40.33 -29.36
C GLU A 452 17.53 41.33 -30.18
N PRO A 453 17.13 42.61 -30.27
CA PRO A 453 17.89 43.58 -31.03
C PRO A 453 19.19 43.83 -30.27
N GLY A 454 20.32 43.69 -30.97
CA GLY A 454 21.56 44.36 -30.60
C GLY A 454 21.30 45.87 -30.48
N GLY A 455 20.93 46.29 -29.28
CA GLY A 455 20.51 47.64 -28.93
C GLY A 455 21.18 48.11 -27.65
N SER A 456 22.47 47.80 -27.49
CA SER A 456 23.35 48.53 -26.58
C SER A 456 24.65 48.85 -27.30
N ALA A 457 24.66 49.94 -28.07
CA ALA A 457 25.86 50.72 -28.40
C ALA A 457 25.50 52.10 -28.97
N ALA A 458 26.07 53.14 -28.35
CA ALA A 458 26.16 54.57 -28.72
C ALA A 458 24.86 55.40 -28.55
N THR A 459 24.79 56.49 -27.77
CA THR A 459 25.81 57.42 -27.24
C THR A 459 25.26 58.13 -26.00
#